data_AF-A0A641M5C7-F1
#
_entry.id   AF-A0A641M5C7-F1
#
_cell.length_a   1.000
_cell.length_b   1.000
_cell.length_c   1.000
_cell.angle_alpha   90.00
_cell.angle_beta   90.00
_cell.angle_gamma   90.00
#
_symmetry.space_group_name_H-M   'P 1'
#
loop_
_entity.id
_entity.type
_entity.pdbx_description
1 polymer ?
#
loop_
_entity_poly.entity_id
_entity_poly.type
_entity_poly.pdbx_seq_one_letter_code
_entity_poly.pdbx_strand_id
1 'polypeptide(L)'
;MIHTLLDEKDNEVWNQKSSSLISADTDKDIAVQTVVSEPKLWSPDTPYLYKVVTEVYSDGQLVDKEINSLGIRDINISANGLYLNGNKLFLRGVNRHQEYPYVGYALSDEAQYR
;
A
#
# COMPACT_ATOMS: atom_id res chain seq x y z
N MET A 1 -17.87 8.66 -0.26
CA MET A 1 -16.65 7.83 -0.30
C MET A 1 -16.47 7.18 1.06
N ILE A 2 -15.99 5.95 1.09
CA ILE A 2 -15.68 5.19 2.30
C ILE A 2 -14.27 4.65 2.15
N HIS A 3 -13.40 4.92 3.13
CA HIS A 3 -12.10 4.26 3.23
C HIS A 3 -12.16 3.25 4.36
N THR A 4 -11.67 2.04 4.11
CA THR A 4 -11.61 0.97 5.10
C THR A 4 -10.21 0.37 5.08
N LEU A 5 -9.58 0.30 6.25
CA LEU A 5 -8.32 -0.41 6.45
C LEU A 5 -8.64 -1.81 6.97
N LEU A 6 -8.21 -2.83 6.25
CA LEU A 6 -8.38 -4.23 6.60
C LEU A 6 -7.03 -4.88 6.94
N ASP A 7 -7.04 -5.82 7.87
CA ASP A 7 -5.90 -6.68 8.17
C ASP A 7 -5.69 -7.78 7.09
N GLU A 8 -4.68 -8.63 7.26
CA GLU A 8 -4.38 -9.72 6.31
C GLU A 8 -5.54 -10.74 6.18
N LYS A 9 -6.43 -10.80 7.18
CA LYS A 9 -7.57 -11.73 7.28
C LYS A 9 -8.90 -11.06 6.93
N ASP A 10 -8.87 -9.88 6.32
CA ASP A 10 -10.05 -9.07 5.96
C ASP A 10 -10.86 -8.54 7.16
N ASN A 11 -10.28 -8.50 8.36
CA ASN A 11 -10.95 -7.84 9.49
C ASN A 11 -10.77 -6.32 9.40
N GLU A 12 -11.83 -5.57 9.68
CA GLU A 12 -11.78 -4.12 9.75
C GLU A 12 -10.92 -3.65 10.93
N VAL A 13 -9.87 -2.91 10.62
CA VAL A 13 -8.98 -2.24 11.59
C VAL A 13 -9.46 -0.81 11.83
N TRP A 14 -9.98 -0.16 10.77
CA TRP A 14 -10.45 1.22 10.81
C TRP A 14 -11.33 1.52 9.59
N ASN A 15 -12.32 2.42 9.74
CA ASN A 15 -13.00 3.02 8.59
C ASN A 15 -13.32 4.50 8.79
N GLN A 16 -13.55 5.19 7.68
CA GLN A 16 -14.11 6.53 7.66
C GLN A 16 -14.96 6.75 6.43
N LYS A 17 -16.10 7.41 6.65
CA LYS A 17 -16.95 7.92 5.58
C LYS A 17 -16.68 9.41 5.38
N SER A 18 -16.63 9.81 4.12
CA SER A 18 -16.52 11.21 3.70
C SER A 18 -17.50 11.49 2.56
N SER A 19 -18.04 12.70 2.54
CA SER A 19 -18.93 13.18 1.48
C SER A 19 -18.34 14.43 0.87
N SER A 20 -18.37 14.52 -0.45
CA SER A 20 -18.01 15.73 -1.17
C SER A 20 -18.85 15.88 -2.42
N LEU A 21 -19.12 17.14 -2.79
CA LEU A 21 -19.57 17.50 -4.13
C LEU A 21 -18.34 17.68 -5.01
N ILE A 22 -18.41 17.17 -6.25
CA ILE A 22 -17.40 17.33 -7.30
C ILE A 22 -18.14 17.88 -8.51
N SER A 23 -17.69 19.03 -9.02
CA SER A 23 -18.30 19.67 -10.18
C SER A 23 -17.85 18.97 -11.47
N ALA A 24 -18.63 19.09 -12.54
CA ALA A 24 -18.22 18.60 -13.86
C ALA A 24 -16.86 19.19 -14.27
N ASP A 25 -16.03 18.38 -14.93
CA ASP A 25 -14.68 18.74 -15.39
C ASP A 25 -13.73 19.23 -14.27
N THR A 26 -13.92 18.74 -13.04
CA THR A 26 -13.03 19.01 -11.91
C THR A 26 -12.63 17.74 -11.17
N ASP A 27 -11.47 17.77 -10.52
CA ASP A 27 -10.99 16.77 -9.57
C ASP A 27 -10.98 17.34 -8.15
N LYS A 28 -10.89 16.44 -7.16
CA LYS A 28 -10.78 16.83 -5.75
C LYS A 28 -10.00 15.81 -4.95
N ASP A 29 -8.97 16.30 -4.26
CA ASP A 29 -8.24 15.52 -3.27
C ASP A 29 -9.03 15.42 -1.96
N ILE A 30 -9.16 14.19 -1.46
CA ILE A 30 -9.75 13.90 -0.14
C ILE A 30 -8.66 13.24 0.70
N ALA A 31 -8.08 14.03 1.61
CA ALA A 31 -7.08 13.53 2.55
C ALA A 31 -7.75 12.89 3.77
N VAL A 32 -7.23 11.74 4.16
CA VAL A 32 -7.70 10.94 5.29
C VAL A 32 -6.50 10.57 6.17
N GLN A 33 -6.68 10.68 7.48
CA GLN A 33 -5.65 10.37 8.46
C GLN A 33 -6.22 9.50 9.56
N THR A 34 -5.43 8.53 10.00
CA THR A 34 -5.77 7.64 11.09
C THR A 34 -4.53 7.21 11.85
N VAL A 35 -4.73 6.69 13.06
CA VAL A 35 -3.69 6.07 13.88
C VAL A 35 -4.05 4.60 14.03
N VAL A 36 -3.15 3.72 13.60
CA VAL A 36 -3.28 2.27 13.82
C VAL A 36 -2.59 1.94 15.13
N SER A 37 -3.36 1.56 16.15
CA SER A 37 -2.80 1.08 17.41
C SER A 37 -2.15 -0.28 17.22
N GLU A 38 -0.95 -0.46 17.76
CA GLU A 38 -0.18 -1.72 17.72
C GLU A 38 -0.10 -2.34 16.30
N PRO A 39 0.43 -1.59 15.31
CA PRO A 39 0.47 -2.09 13.93
C PRO A 39 1.42 -3.28 13.80
N LYS A 40 1.01 -4.30 13.05
CA LYS A 40 1.92 -5.33 12.57
C LYS A 40 2.80 -4.72 11.49
N LEU A 41 4.08 -4.53 11.80
CA LEU A 41 5.01 -3.85 10.92
C LEU A 41 5.47 -4.77 9.78
N TRP A 42 5.56 -4.21 8.58
CA TRP A 42 6.18 -4.86 7.43
C TRP A 42 7.71 -4.89 7.60
N SER A 43 8.31 -6.02 7.25
CA SER A 43 9.76 -6.18 7.07
C SER A 43 10.05 -7.30 6.06
N PRO A 44 11.27 -7.43 5.52
CA PRO A 44 11.63 -8.56 4.66
C PRO A 44 11.42 -9.93 5.33
N ASP A 45 11.64 -10.04 6.63
CA ASP A 45 11.45 -11.28 7.39
C ASP A 45 9.99 -11.53 7.78
N THR A 46 9.17 -10.48 7.79
CA THR A 46 7.74 -10.53 8.10
C THR A 46 7.00 -9.55 7.19
N PRO A 47 6.72 -9.93 5.92
CA PRO A 47 6.20 -9.03 4.90
C PRO A 47 4.69 -8.80 5.06
N TYR A 48 4.26 -8.39 6.25
CA TYR A 48 2.86 -8.17 6.60
C TYR A 48 2.24 -7.03 5.77
N LEU A 49 1.07 -7.29 5.16
CA LEU A 49 0.34 -6.31 4.36
C LEU A 49 -1.10 -6.16 4.87
N TYR A 50 -1.50 -4.92 5.04
CA TYR A 50 -2.89 -4.49 5.18
C TYR A 50 -3.48 -4.23 3.78
N LYS A 51 -4.81 -4.08 3.72
CA LYS A 51 -5.53 -3.61 2.53
C LYS A 51 -6.24 -2.30 2.84
N VAL A 52 -6.02 -1.28 2.03
CA VAL A 52 -6.80 -0.05 2.02
C VAL A 52 -7.85 -0.19 0.93
N VAL A 53 -9.12 -0.21 1.32
CA VAL A 53 -10.26 -0.28 0.42
C VAL A 53 -10.88 1.10 0.33
N THR A 54 -10.91 1.67 -0.87
CA THR A 54 -11.56 2.96 -1.16
C THR A 54 -12.77 2.72 -2.03
N GLU A 55 -13.94 3.12 -1.54
CA GLU A 55 -15.22 2.94 -2.22
C GLU A 55 -15.89 4.29 -2.47
N VAL A 56 -16.31 4.54 -3.71
CA VAL A 56 -17.06 5.75 -4.09
C VAL A 56 -18.52 5.39 -4.28
N TYR A 57 -19.40 6.16 -3.65
CA TYR A 57 -20.85 5.98 -3.75
C TYR A 57 -21.50 7.24 -4.32
N SER A 58 -22.46 7.07 -5.23
CA SER A 58 -23.37 8.11 -5.72
C SER A 58 -24.81 7.62 -5.58
N ASP A 59 -25.70 8.45 -5.04
CA ASP A 59 -27.12 8.12 -4.85
C ASP A 59 -27.38 6.78 -4.14
N GLY A 60 -26.48 6.43 -3.20
CA GLY A 60 -26.54 5.17 -2.43
C GLY A 60 -26.01 3.93 -3.16
N GLN A 61 -25.55 4.05 -4.40
CA GLN A 61 -24.95 2.95 -5.18
C GLN A 61 -23.42 3.06 -5.20
N LEU A 62 -22.74 1.92 -5.09
CA LEU A 62 -21.29 1.81 -5.29
C LEU A 62 -20.99 2.04 -6.78
N VAL A 63 -20.23 3.08 -7.10
CA VAL A 63 -19.87 3.43 -8.48
C VAL A 63 -18.43 3.07 -8.82
N ASP A 64 -17.53 3.03 -7.83
CA ASP A 64 -16.14 2.65 -8.02
C ASP A 64 -15.52 2.09 -6.75
N LYS A 65 -14.50 1.23 -6.91
CA LYS A 65 -13.77 0.59 -5.82
C LYS A 65 -12.32 0.33 -6.21
N GLU A 66 -11.41 0.78 -5.33
CA GLU A 66 -9.99 0.48 -5.43
C GLU A 66 -9.50 -0.22 -4.15
N ILE A 67 -8.58 -1.18 -4.33
CA ILE A 67 -7.92 -1.88 -3.22
C ILE A 67 -6.41 -1.70 -3.38
N ASN A 68 -5.77 -1.06 -2.41
CA ASN A 68 -4.33 -0.88 -2.37
C ASN A 68 -3.70 -1.66 -1.22
N SER A 69 -2.59 -2.33 -1.49
CA SER A 69 -1.79 -3.01 -0.45
C SER A 69 -0.97 -1.99 0.35
N LEU A 70 -0.96 -2.13 1.68
CA LEU A 70 -0.23 -1.23 2.59
C LEU A 70 0.68 -2.01 3.55
N GLY A 71 1.98 -1.77 3.47
CA GLY A 71 2.97 -2.24 4.45
C GLY A 71 3.39 -1.11 5.39
N ILE A 72 2.91 -1.11 6.63
CA ILE A 72 3.27 -0.12 7.65
C ILE A 72 4.69 -0.38 8.13
N ARG A 73 5.59 0.57 7.95
CA ARG A 73 7.01 0.45 8.34
C ARG A 73 7.62 1.82 8.56
N ASP A 74 8.63 1.87 9.42
CA ASP A 74 9.48 3.04 9.59
C ASP A 74 10.83 2.79 8.90
N ILE A 75 11.27 3.71 8.04
CA ILE A 75 12.59 3.66 7.40
C ILE A 75 13.34 4.92 7.80
N ASN A 76 14.47 4.73 8.47
CA ASN A 76 15.37 5.81 8.85
C ASN A 76 16.75 5.61 8.23
N ILE A 77 17.26 6.63 7.53
CA ILE A 77 18.63 6.63 7.00
C ILE A 77 19.40 7.71 7.74
N SER A 78 20.52 7.32 8.33
CA SER A 78 21.42 8.22 9.05
C SER A 78 22.87 7.98 8.60
N ALA A 79 23.79 8.82 9.08
CA ALA A 79 25.23 8.62 8.87
C ALA A 79 25.72 7.24 9.35
N ASN A 80 25.01 6.62 10.31
CA ASN A 80 25.37 5.32 10.88
C ASN A 80 24.75 4.12 10.14
N GLY A 81 23.97 4.36 9.09
CA GLY A 81 23.36 3.33 8.24
C GLY A 81 21.83 3.46 8.11
N LEU A 82 21.24 2.44 7.48
CA LEU A 82 19.79 2.29 7.35
C LEU A 82 19.22 1.52 8.54
N TYR A 83 18.07 1.97 9.02
CA TYR A 83 17.27 1.34 10.06
C TYR A 83 15.88 1.08 9.51
N LEU A 84 15.36 -0.12 9.76
CA LEU A 84 13.99 -0.52 9.46
C LEU A 84 13.31 -0.87 10.77
N ASN A 85 12.18 -0.20 11.06
CA ASN A 85 11.42 -0.38 12.29
C ASN A 85 12.30 -0.25 13.54
N GLY A 86 13.20 0.75 13.55
CA GLY A 86 14.16 1.00 14.63
C GLY A 86 15.40 0.09 14.67
N ASN A 87 15.45 -0.98 13.87
CA ASN A 87 16.57 -1.92 13.86
C ASN A 87 17.53 -1.65 12.70
N LYS A 88 18.84 -1.66 12.97
CA LYS A 88 19.86 -1.45 11.93
C LYS A 88 19.81 -2.58 10.90
N LEU A 89 19.61 -2.22 9.63
CA LEU A 89 19.50 -3.16 8.51
C LEU A 89 20.71 -3.01 7.60
N PHE A 90 21.43 -4.12 7.39
CA PHE A 90 22.48 -4.18 6.38
C PHE A 90 21.86 -4.54 5.02
N LEU A 91 21.86 -3.60 4.07
CA LEU A 91 21.34 -3.81 2.74
C LEU A 91 22.25 -4.76 1.94
N ARG A 92 21.78 -5.99 1.73
CA ARG A 92 22.40 -6.96 0.80
C ARG A 92 21.77 -6.80 -0.59
N GLY A 93 22.15 -5.73 -1.28
CA GLY A 93 21.59 -5.40 -2.59
C GLY A 93 22.14 -6.24 -3.74
N VAL A 94 21.31 -6.49 -4.73
CA VAL A 94 21.69 -7.01 -6.05
C VAL A 94 21.07 -6.13 -7.13
N ASN A 95 21.68 -6.09 -8.32
CA ASN A 95 21.08 -5.44 -9.48
C ASN A 95 20.27 -6.47 -10.28
N ARG A 96 19.11 -6.05 -10.84
CA ARG A 96 18.28 -6.87 -11.73
C ARG A 96 17.97 -6.08 -12.99
N HIS A 97 18.36 -6.59 -14.16
CA HIS A 97 17.93 -6.05 -15.44
C HIS A 97 16.50 -6.52 -15.74
N GLN A 98 15.70 -5.69 -16.40
CA GLN A 98 14.31 -6.02 -16.75
C GLN A 98 14.20 -6.92 -18.00
N GLU A 99 15.32 -7.22 -18.67
CA GLU A 99 15.37 -8.10 -19.84
C GLU A 99 15.46 -9.58 -19.43
N TYR A 100 14.71 -10.43 -20.14
CA TYR A 100 14.85 -11.89 -20.05
C TYR A 100 15.21 -12.52 -21.39
N PRO A 101 15.94 -13.66 -21.36
CA PRO A 101 16.20 -14.43 -22.58
C PRO A 101 14.91 -14.75 -23.35
N TYR A 102 14.96 -14.56 -24.67
CA TYR A 102 13.90 -14.89 -25.65
C TYR A 102 12.61 -14.06 -25.59
N VAL A 103 12.33 -13.34 -24.50
CA VAL A 103 11.13 -12.49 -24.35
C VAL A 103 11.44 -10.99 -24.23
N GLY A 104 12.71 -10.63 -24.09
CA GLY A 104 13.14 -9.23 -24.00
C GLY A 104 12.48 -8.54 -22.80
N TYR A 105 11.79 -7.43 -23.06
CA TYR A 105 11.07 -6.63 -22.05
C TYR A 105 9.62 -7.08 -21.82
N ALA A 106 9.11 -8.06 -22.57
CA ALA A 106 7.74 -8.56 -22.45
C ALA A 106 7.62 -9.67 -21.40
N LEU A 107 8.15 -9.41 -20.20
CA LEU A 107 8.17 -10.36 -19.10
C LEU A 107 6.77 -10.52 -18.48
N SER A 108 6.36 -11.75 -18.18
CA SER A 108 5.12 -12.00 -17.41
C SER A 108 5.34 -11.78 -15.91
N ASP A 109 4.23 -11.63 -15.18
CA ASP A 109 4.26 -11.47 -13.72
C ASP A 109 4.84 -12.72 -13.03
N GLU A 110 4.57 -13.92 -13.55
CA GLU A 110 5.09 -15.18 -13.01
C GLU A 110 6.62 -15.24 -13.06
N ALA A 111 7.23 -14.69 -14.11
CA ALA A 111 8.69 -14.66 -14.24
C ALA A 111 9.36 -13.63 -13.29
N GLN A 112 8.56 -12.81 -12.58
CA GLN A 112 9.02 -11.97 -11.47
C GLN A 112 8.98 -12.67 -10.11
N TYR A 113 8.19 -13.75 -9.97
CA TYR A 113 8.10 -14.52 -8.73
C TYR A 113 9.33 -15.43 -8.59
N ARG A 114 10.00 -15.41 -7.43
CA ARG A 114 11.17 -16.24 -7.11
C ARG A 114 11.09 -16.78 -5.69
#